data_AF-A0A357I5K2-F1
#
_entry.id   AF-A0A357I5K2-F1
#
_cell.length_a   1.000
_cell.length_b   1.000
_cell.length_c   1.000
_cell.angle_alpha   90.00
_cell.angle_beta   90.00
_cell.angle_gamma   90.00
#
_symmetry.space_group_name_H-M   'P 1'
#
loop_
_entity.id
_entity.type
_entity.pdbx_description
1 polymer ?
#
loop_
_entity_poly.entity_id
_entity_poly.type
_entity_poly.pdbx_seq_one_letter_code
_entity_poly.pdbx_strand_id
1 'polypeptide(L)' 'MVSESDFSAFVITLKLASLTTVVLLAIGTPVAWWLARSTWRYRFLIEAVIALPLVLPPT' A
#
# COMPACT_ATOMS: atom_id res chain seq x y z
N MET A 1 -6.25 33.39 -2.32
CA MET A 1 -7.07 33.05 -3.50
C MET A 1 -6.68 31.63 -3.87
N VAL A 2 -7.59 30.66 -3.82
CA VAL A 2 -7.29 29.28 -4.25
C VAL A 2 -7.05 29.32 -5.74
N SER A 3 -5.88 28.87 -6.19
CA SER A 3 -5.53 28.86 -7.62
C SER A 3 -6.18 27.66 -8.30
N GLU A 4 -6.46 27.76 -9.59
CA GLU A 4 -6.99 26.65 -10.39
C GLU A 4 -6.05 25.42 -10.37
N SER A 5 -4.74 25.66 -10.24
CA SER A 5 -3.73 24.62 -10.03
C SER A 5 -3.87 23.87 -8.70
N ASP A 6 -4.29 24.55 -7.62
CA ASP A 6 -4.47 23.90 -6.31
C ASP A 6 -5.64 22.91 -6.36
N PHE A 7 -6.72 23.30 -7.04
CA PHE A 7 -7.89 22.44 -7.22
C PHE A 7 -7.55 21.20 -8.08
N SER A 8 -6.76 21.40 -9.15
CA SER A 8 -6.27 20.30 -9.98
C SER A 8 -5.37 19.34 -9.18
N ALA A 9 -4.42 19.87 -8.40
CA ALA A 9 -3.54 19.07 -7.55
C ALA A 9 -4.31 18.26 -6.50
N PHE A 10 -5.35 18.85 -5.91
CA PHE A 10 -6.23 18.17 -4.97
C PHE A 10 -6.94 16.97 -5.61
N VAL A 11 -7.54 17.16 -6.79
CA VAL A 11 -8.25 16.10 -7.52
C VAL A 11 -7.29 14.97 -7.92
N ILE A 12 -6.09 15.30 -8.39
CA ILE A 12 -5.07 14.30 -8.76
C ILE A 12 -4.64 13.50 -7.54
N THR A 13 -4.40 14.15 -6.41
CA THR A 13 -4.02 13.48 -5.15
C THR A 13 -5.12 12.54 -4.68
N LEU A 14 -6.38 12.98 -4.70
CA LEU A 14 -7.52 12.16 -4.30
C LEU A 14 -7.70 10.94 -5.23
N LYS A 15 -7.55 11.14 -6.54
CA LYS A 15 -7.59 10.06 -7.54
C LYS A 15 -6.47 9.05 -7.32
N LEU A 16 -5.25 9.53 -7.07
CA LEU A 16 -4.10 8.67 -6.83
C LEU A 16 -4.27 7.87 -5.53
N ALA A 17 -4.63 8.54 -4.43
CA ALA A 17 -4.82 7.90 -3.13
C ALA A 17 -5.96 6.88 -3.14
N SER A 18 -7.08 7.18 -3.80
CA SER A 18 -8.19 6.23 -3.94
C SER A 18 -7.80 5.02 -4.78
N LEU A 19 -7.13 5.24 -5.91
CA LEU A 19 -6.65 4.14 -6.76
C LEU A 19 -5.65 3.25 -6.04
N THR A 20 -4.63 3.83 -5.39
CA THR A 20 -3.62 3.05 -4.65
C THR A 20 -4.25 2.28 -3.51
N THR A 21 -5.20 2.89 -2.78
CA THR A 21 -5.94 2.21 -1.70
C THR A 21 -6.74 1.03 -2.22
N VAL A 22 -7.49 1.19 -3.32
CA VAL A 22 -8.26 0.09 -3.91
C VAL A 22 -7.35 -1.04 -4.37
N VAL A 23 -6.20 -0.73 -4.99
CA VAL A 23 -5.20 -1.73 -5.39
C VAL A 23 -4.63 -2.46 -4.17
N LEU A 24 -4.27 -1.73 -3.12
CA LEU A 24 -3.77 -2.31 -1.87
C LEU A 24 -4.80 -3.20 -1.19
N LEU A 25 -6.08 -2.84 -1.20
CA LEU A 25 -7.14 -3.70 -0.66
C LEU A 25 -7.35 -4.95 -1.52
N ALA A 26 -7.37 -4.78 -2.85
CA ALA A 26 -7.58 -5.90 -3.78
C ALA A 26 -6.45 -6.93 -3.72
N ILE A 27 -5.21 -6.52 -3.49
CA ILE A 27 -4.03 -7.40 -3.49
C ILE A 27 -3.56 -7.72 -2.06
N GLY A 28 -3.41 -6.70 -1.23
CA GLY A 28 -2.88 -6.82 0.13
C GLY A 28 -3.80 -7.61 1.05
N THR A 29 -5.13 -7.45 0.96
CA THR A 29 -6.06 -8.19 1.83
C THR A 29 -6.04 -9.70 1.54
N PRO A 30 -6.12 -10.18 0.28
CA PRO A 30 -5.95 -11.62 0.00
C PRO A 30 -4.58 -12.17 0.40
N VAL A 31 -3.50 -11.41 0.17
CA VAL A 31 -2.15 -11.82 0.56
C VAL A 31 -2.03 -11.95 2.08
N ALA A 32 -2.54 -10.98 2.84
CA ALA A 32 -2.54 -11.02 4.30
C ALA A 32 -3.35 -12.21 4.84
N TRP A 33 -4.52 -12.47 4.25
CA TRP A 33 -5.34 -13.63 4.62
C TRP A 33 -4.64 -14.96 4.33
N TRP A 34 -4.02 -15.09 3.16
CA TRP A 34 -3.26 -16.29 2.79
C TRP A 34 -2.07 -16.50 3.74
N LEU A 35 -1.34 -15.45 4.08
CA LEU A 35 -0.18 -15.49 4.97
C LEU A 35 -0.57 -15.91 6.40
N ALA A 36 -1.70 -15.41 6.90
CA ALA A 36 -2.23 -15.75 8.22
C ALA A 36 -2.68 -17.22 8.32
N ARG A 37 -3.16 -17.80 7.22
CA ARG A 37 -3.70 -19.18 7.22
C ARG A 37 -2.70 -20.23 6.73
N SER A 38 -1.64 -19.84 6.03
CA SER A 38 -0.68 -20.76 5.45
C SER A 38 0.40 -21.21 6.45
N THR A 39 0.66 -22.52 6.47
CA THR A 39 1.73 -23.16 7.27
C THR A 39 3.07 -23.24 6.51
N TRP A 40 3.19 -22.57 5.36
CA TRP A 40 4.38 -22.61 4.51
C TRP A 40 5.65 -22.12 5.21
N ARG A 41 6.73 -22.92 5.14
CA ARG A 41 8.05 -22.64 5.76
C ARG A 41 8.69 -21.35 5.23
N TYR A 42 8.44 -20.96 3.97
CA TYR A 42 9.05 -19.79 3.34
C TYR A 42 8.24 -18.48 3.50
N ARG A 43 7.13 -18.49 4.27
CA ARG A 43 6.29 -17.30 4.48
C ARG A 43 7.06 -16.12 5.09
N PHE A 44 8.08 -16.41 5.91
CA PHE A 44 8.97 -15.44 6.55
C PHE A 44 9.63 -14.49 5.52
N LEU A 45 9.99 -14.98 4.32
CA LEU A 45 10.60 -14.13 3.30
C LEU A 45 9.63 -13.06 2.79
N ILE A 46 8.36 -13.45 2.60
CA ILE A 46 7.31 -12.54 2.14
C ILE A 46 6.99 -11.53 3.25
N GLU A 47 6.88 -11.98 4.50
CA GLU A 47 6.72 -11.09 5.67
C GLU A 47 7.86 -10.08 5.77
N ALA A 48 9.11 -10.53 5.58
CA ALA A 48 10.28 -9.66 5.62
C ALA A 48 10.24 -8.61 4.52
N VAL A 49 9.88 -8.96 3.27
CA VAL A 49 9.76 -8.00 2.16
C VAL A 49 8.65 -6.98 2.41
N ILE A 50 7.51 -7.41 2.95
CA ILE A 50 6.39 -6.52 3.28
C ILE A 50 6.76 -5.58 4.43
N ALA A 51 7.47 -6.07 5.46
CA ALA A 51 7.89 -5.29 6.61
C ALA A 51 9.12 -4.41 6.33
N LEU A 52 9.94 -4.76 5.34
CA LEU A 52 11.19 -4.06 4.99
C LEU A 52 11.06 -2.53 4.93
N PRO A 53 10.11 -1.94 4.18
CA PRO A 53 9.96 -0.48 4.13
C PRO A 53 9.58 0.16 5.48
N LEU A 54 9.03 -0.62 6.42
CA LEU A 54 8.71 -0.15 7.78
C LEU A 54 9.95 -0.11 8.68
N VAL A 55 10.89 -1.04 8.47
CA VAL A 55 12.14 -1.15 9.26
C VAL A 55 13.26 -0.30 8.67
N LEU A 56 13.21 0.00 7.38
CA LEU A 56 14.13 0.95 6.76
C LEU A 56 13.79 2.36 7.27
N PRO A 57 14.77 3.09 7.83
CA PRO A 57 14.56 4.48 8.20
C PRO A 57 14.13 5.26 6.96
N PRO A 58 13.08 6.10 7.04
CA PRO A 58 12.64 6.89 5.91
C PRO A 58 13.79 7.79 5.43
N THR A 59 14.23 7.58 4.20
CA THR A 59 15.00 8.55 3.42
C THR A 59 14.06 9.39 2.59
#